data_AF-A0A529FFR1-F1
#
_entry.id   AF-A0A529FFR1-F1
#
_cell.length_a   1.000
_cell.length_b   1.000
_cell.length_c   1.000
_cell.angle_alpha   90.00
_cell.angle_beta   90.00
_cell.angle_gamma   90.00
#
_symmetry.space_group_name_H-M   'P 1'
#
loop_
_entity.id
_entity.type
_entity.pdbx_description
1 polymer ?
#
loop_
_entity_poly.entity_id
_entity_poly.type
_entity_poly.pdbx_seq_one_letter_code
_entity_poly.pdbx_strand_id
1 'polypeptide(L)'
;ILSIEPGPGMHGLTATYRESLPTGQLVLGGPVTPAKRALYVHLKEVGGDAQFFISLFPQSQPGSVLGGYMCGTAIIGPEAQPSLTRILIVRLRAPLPGAASWGGYLLPDQSISGDLASLGIAIEQPEQVDRQLTRFLVGGSDGGVHQVPPAEFR
;
A
#
# COMPACT_ATOMS: atom_id res chain seq x y z
N ILE A 1 -5.71 4.86 0.47
CA ILE A 1 -4.82 6.01 0.18
C ILE A 1 -3.84 6.19 1.33
N LEU A 2 -2.54 6.25 1.02
CA LEU A 2 -1.50 6.66 1.96
C LEU A 2 -1.10 8.12 1.68
N SER A 3 -1.10 8.98 2.71
CA SER A 3 -0.44 10.29 2.68
C SER A 3 0.78 10.28 3.60
N ILE A 4 1.84 10.98 3.19
CA ILE A 4 3.05 11.21 4.00
C ILE A 4 3.33 12.70 3.97
N GLU A 5 3.37 13.32 5.15
CA GLU A 5 3.43 14.77 5.32
C GLU A 5 4.43 15.15 6.43
N PRO A 6 4.93 16.40 6.48
CA PRO A 6 5.66 16.89 7.64
C PRO A 6 4.81 16.78 8.91
N GLY A 7 5.38 16.19 9.96
CA GLY A 7 4.73 16.08 11.26
C GLY A 7 4.76 17.40 12.05
N PRO A 8 4.01 17.49 13.17
CA PRO A 8 4.07 18.65 14.05
C PRO A 8 5.47 18.81 14.69
N GLY A 9 6.06 20.00 14.52
CA GLY A 9 7.38 20.35 15.06
C GLY A 9 8.55 20.17 14.08
N MET A 10 9.79 20.26 14.59
CA MET A 10 11.02 20.20 13.79
C MET A 10 11.47 18.77 13.42
N HIS A 11 10.73 17.73 13.80
CA HIS A 11 11.23 16.36 13.79
C HIS A 11 10.21 15.36 13.24
N GLY A 12 10.28 15.14 11.93
CA GLY A 12 9.83 13.90 11.31
C GLY A 12 8.70 14.03 10.30
N LEU A 13 8.50 12.94 9.58
CA LEU A 13 7.38 12.73 8.67
C LEU A 13 6.31 11.91 9.40
N THR A 14 5.04 12.21 9.15
CA THR A 14 3.90 11.40 9.60
C THR A 14 3.18 10.81 8.40
N ALA A 15 2.56 9.67 8.60
CA ALA A 15 1.75 9.02 7.58
C ALA A 15 0.32 8.80 8.06
N THR A 16 -0.62 8.93 7.14
CA THR A 16 -2.01 8.55 7.34
C THR A 16 -2.43 7.59 6.25
N TYR A 17 -2.97 6.44 6.63
CA TYR A 17 -3.61 5.50 5.71
C TYR A 17 -5.12 5.56 5.89
N ARG A 18 -5.84 5.71 4.78
CA ARG A 18 -7.31 5.72 4.73
C ARG A 18 -7.79 4.69 3.74
N GLU A 19 -8.78 3.91 4.13
CA GLU A 19 -9.41 2.91 3.27
C GLU A 19 -10.92 2.88 3.47
N SER A 20 -11.65 2.76 2.38
CA SER A 20 -13.10 2.59 2.41
C SER A 20 -13.40 1.09 2.40
N LEU A 21 -13.81 0.56 3.54
CA LEU A 21 -14.22 -0.82 3.73
C LEU A 21 -15.75 -0.94 3.63
N PRO A 22 -16.30 -2.13 3.32
CA PRO A 22 -17.73 -2.41 3.45
C PRO A 22 -18.32 -2.09 4.84
N THR A 23 -17.49 -2.15 5.90
CA THR A 23 -17.88 -1.90 7.29
C THR A 23 -17.74 -0.45 7.73
N GLY A 24 -17.14 0.43 6.91
CA GLY A 24 -16.88 1.82 7.25
C GLY A 24 -15.52 2.31 6.76
N GLN A 25 -15.09 3.48 7.21
CA GLN A 25 -13.77 4.01 6.88
C GLN A 25 -12.74 3.56 7.90
N LEU A 26 -11.68 2.89 7.44
CA LEU A 26 -10.48 2.63 8.24
C LEU A 26 -9.54 3.83 8.15
N VAL A 27 -9.08 4.33 9.29
CA VAL A 27 -8.09 5.41 9.37
C VAL A 27 -6.98 5.03 10.34
N LEU A 28 -5.76 4.91 9.82
CA LEU A 28 -4.57 4.59 10.60
C LEU A 28 -3.56 5.73 10.50
N GLY A 29 -2.90 6.05 11.61
CA GLY A 29 -1.90 7.11 11.66
C GLY A 29 -0.63 6.68 12.38
N GLY A 30 0.50 7.29 12.02
CA GLY A 30 1.74 7.07 12.75
C GLY A 30 2.99 7.71 12.14
N PRO A 31 4.14 7.56 12.80
CA PRO A 31 5.39 8.15 12.34
C PRO A 31 5.96 7.41 11.13
N VAL A 32 6.69 8.15 10.30
CA VAL A 32 7.54 7.62 9.23
C VAL A 32 8.99 7.72 9.69
N THR A 33 9.71 6.61 9.63
CA THR A 33 11.12 6.51 10.00
C THR A 33 11.97 6.29 8.73
N PRO A 34 12.66 7.33 8.24
CA PRO A 34 13.64 7.17 7.18
C PRO A 34 14.84 6.35 7.65
N ALA A 35 15.23 5.36 6.83
CA ALA A 35 16.45 4.60 6.99
C ALA A 35 17.30 4.70 5.72
N LYS A 36 18.55 4.22 5.81
CA LYS A 36 19.53 4.31 4.69
C LYS A 36 19.02 3.70 3.37
N ARG A 37 18.19 2.66 3.44
CA ARG A 37 17.75 1.86 2.29
C ARG A 37 16.24 1.60 2.26
N ALA A 38 15.48 2.23 3.14
CA ALA A 38 14.03 2.02 3.26
C ALA A 38 13.36 3.19 3.99
N LEU A 39 12.05 3.30 3.83
CA LEU A 39 11.17 4.08 4.68
C LEU A 39 10.30 3.08 5.46
N TYR A 40 10.33 3.17 6.78
CA TYR A 40 9.46 2.35 7.63
C TYR A 40 8.31 3.20 8.14
N VAL A 41 7.11 2.63 8.13
CA VAL A 41 5.89 3.29 8.61
C VAL A 41 5.16 2.32 9.52
N HIS A 42 4.87 2.76 10.73
CA HIS A 42 4.04 2.00 11.67
C HIS A 42 2.77 2.80 11.90
N LEU A 43 1.64 2.26 11.44
CA LEU A 43 0.33 2.89 11.46
C LEU A 43 -0.58 2.17 12.44
N LYS A 44 -1.31 2.93 13.26
CA LYS A 44 -2.27 2.39 14.23
C LYS A 44 -3.61 3.09 14.13
N GLU A 45 -4.66 2.34 14.38
CA GLU A 45 -6.01 2.87 14.54
C GLU A 45 -6.14 3.60 15.87
N VAL A 46 -6.89 4.70 15.88
CA VAL A 46 -7.21 5.40 17.12
C VAL A 46 -8.42 4.71 17.75
N GLY A 47 -8.22 4.07 18.90
CA GLY A 47 -9.30 3.42 19.66
C GLY A 47 -9.75 2.06 19.12
N GLY A 48 -9.02 1.50 18.15
CA GLY A 48 -9.18 0.13 17.66
C GLY A 48 -7.88 -0.66 17.71
N ASP A 49 -7.92 -1.90 17.22
CA ASP A 49 -6.81 -2.85 17.28
C ASP A 49 -6.06 -2.98 15.94
N ALA A 50 -6.53 -2.32 14.88
CA ALA A 50 -5.90 -2.39 13.58
C ALA A 50 -4.54 -1.68 13.57
N GLN A 51 -3.54 -2.39 13.04
CA GLN A 51 -2.20 -1.87 12.87
C GLN A 51 -1.56 -2.40 11.59
N PHE A 52 -0.86 -1.52 10.88
CA PHE A 52 -0.05 -1.88 9.71
C PHE A 52 1.39 -1.46 9.94
N PHE A 53 2.30 -2.33 9.52
CA PHE A 53 3.69 -1.98 9.30
C PHE A 53 3.98 -2.02 7.80
N ILE A 54 4.53 -0.92 7.29
CA ILE A 54 4.89 -0.76 5.88
C ILE A 54 6.39 -0.56 5.79
N SER A 55 7.04 -1.35 4.94
CA SER A 55 8.43 -1.16 4.54
C SER A 55 8.49 -0.81 3.07
N LEU A 56 8.86 0.43 2.76
CA LEU A 56 8.97 0.94 1.40
C LEU A 56 10.44 1.07 1.01
N PHE A 57 10.80 0.56 -0.16
CA PHE A 57 12.15 0.72 -0.70
C PHE A 57 12.23 2.01 -1.53
N PRO A 58 13.32 2.79 -1.40
CA PRO A 58 13.49 4.04 -2.11
C PRO A 58 13.48 3.78 -3.61
N GLN A 59 12.73 4.62 -4.33
CA GLN A 59 12.74 4.65 -5.78
C GLN A 59 14.13 5.00 -6.31
N SER A 60 14.58 4.32 -7.36
CA SER A 60 15.69 4.81 -8.18
C SER A 60 15.16 5.91 -9.10
N GLN A 61 15.79 7.08 -9.09
CA GLN A 61 15.50 8.12 -10.08
C GLN A 61 15.66 7.55 -11.50
N PRO A 62 14.76 7.88 -12.44
CA PRO A 62 13.71 8.93 -12.38
C PRO A 62 12.34 8.45 -11.85
N GLY A 63 12.25 7.28 -11.20
CA GLY A 63 10.98 6.70 -10.76
C GLY A 63 10.27 7.53 -9.68
N SER A 64 8.94 7.55 -9.72
CA SER A 64 8.02 8.15 -8.74
C SER A 64 7.17 7.10 -7.99
N VAL A 65 7.66 5.86 -7.92
CA VAL A 65 6.96 4.69 -7.38
C VAL A 65 7.79 4.07 -6.25
N LEU A 66 7.16 3.85 -5.10
CA LEU A 66 7.74 3.10 -3.99
C LEU A 66 7.12 1.72 -3.96
N GLY A 67 7.96 0.68 -4.10
CA GLY A 67 7.57 -0.70 -3.89
C GLY A 67 7.94 -1.16 -2.49
N GLY A 68 7.16 -2.08 -1.93
CA GLY A 68 7.39 -2.50 -0.56
C GLY A 68 6.52 -3.65 -0.10
N TYR A 69 6.56 -3.87 1.21
CA TYR A 69 5.74 -4.84 1.92
C TYR A 69 4.83 -4.12 2.90
N MET A 70 3.62 -4.65 3.06
CA MET A 70 2.71 -4.32 4.15
C MET A 70 2.46 -5.59 4.95
N CYS A 71 2.64 -5.51 6.28
CA CYS A 71 2.16 -6.52 7.19
C CYS A 71 1.18 -5.95 8.21
N GLY A 72 0.25 -6.78 8.65
CA GLY A 72 -0.79 -6.41 9.59
C GLY A 72 -1.75 -7.56 9.82
N THR A 73 -2.79 -7.31 10.59
CA THR A 73 -3.89 -8.27 10.75
C THR A 73 -4.92 -8.07 9.66
N ALA A 74 -5.59 -9.16 9.26
CA ALA A 74 -6.76 -9.07 8.39
C ALA A 74 -7.81 -8.16 9.05
N ILE A 75 -8.23 -7.11 8.32
CA ILE A 75 -9.23 -6.15 8.81
C ILE A 75 -10.66 -6.69 8.64
N ILE A 76 -10.88 -7.50 7.61
CA ILE A 76 -12.15 -8.16 7.34
C ILE A 76 -11.90 -9.66 7.29
N GLY A 77 -12.45 -10.39 8.26
CA GLY A 77 -12.36 -11.83 8.38
C GLY A 77 -12.89 -12.31 9.73
N PRO A 78 -13.25 -13.59 9.87
CA PRO A 78 -13.72 -14.14 11.14
C PRO A 78 -12.62 -14.11 12.22
N GLU A 79 -11.35 -14.09 11.82
CA GLU A 79 -10.20 -13.97 12.71
C GLU A 79 -9.19 -12.95 12.16
N ALA A 80 -8.65 -12.12 13.05
CA ALA A 80 -7.58 -11.16 12.76
C ALA A 80 -6.22 -11.90 12.64
N GLN A 81 -6.03 -12.63 11.54
CA GLN A 81 -4.79 -13.38 11.29
C GLN A 81 -3.70 -12.47 10.70
N PRO A 82 -2.41 -12.69 11.04
CA PRO A 82 -1.31 -12.00 10.41
C PRO A 82 -1.30 -12.23 8.89
N SER A 83 -1.08 -11.15 8.16
CA SER A 83 -1.01 -11.14 6.71
C SER A 83 0.15 -10.30 6.24
N LEU A 84 0.78 -10.74 5.16
CA LEU A 84 1.85 -10.05 4.45
C LEU A 84 1.47 -9.95 2.98
N THR A 85 1.59 -8.76 2.40
CA THR A 85 1.34 -8.53 0.98
C THR A 85 2.37 -7.58 0.38
N ARG A 86 2.64 -7.75 -0.91
CA ARG A 86 3.44 -6.80 -1.70
C ARG A 86 2.54 -5.66 -2.14
N ILE A 87 3.08 -4.44 -2.06
CA ILE A 87 2.35 -3.24 -2.45
C ILE A 87 3.17 -2.36 -3.37
N LEU A 88 2.49 -1.58 -4.20
CA LEU A 88 3.05 -0.48 -4.97
C LEU A 88 2.34 0.81 -4.57
N ILE A 89 3.12 1.85 -4.28
CA ILE A 89 2.62 3.18 -3.97
C ILE A 89 3.10 4.11 -5.07
N VAL A 90 2.14 4.62 -5.84
CA VAL A 90 2.39 5.54 -6.95
C VAL A 90 2.15 6.96 -6.46
N ARG A 91 3.17 7.81 -6.54
CA ARG A 91 3.02 9.23 -6.22
C ARG A 91 2.26 9.94 -7.34
N LEU A 92 1.13 10.54 -7.00
CA LEU A 92 0.41 11.45 -7.89
C LEU A 92 1.01 12.87 -7.78
N ARG A 93 1.17 13.55 -8.92
CA ARG A 93 1.72 14.92 -8.97
C ARG A 93 0.72 15.97 -8.47
N ALA A 94 -0.56 15.72 -8.68
CA ALA A 94 -1.67 16.51 -8.17
C ALA A 94 -2.76 15.56 -7.66
N PRO A 95 -3.59 15.99 -6.70
CA PRO A 95 -4.79 15.25 -6.32
C PRO A 95 -5.68 15.04 -7.54
N LEU A 96 -6.04 13.78 -7.81
CA LEU A 96 -6.94 13.45 -8.91
C LEU A 96 -8.36 13.25 -8.37
N PRO A 97 -9.38 13.90 -8.96
CA PRO A 97 -10.77 13.62 -8.65
C PRO A 97 -11.04 12.11 -8.82
N GLY A 98 -11.57 11.46 -7.78
CA GLY A 98 -11.86 10.02 -7.83
C GLY A 98 -10.71 9.08 -7.45
N ALA A 99 -9.49 9.57 -7.17
CA ALA A 99 -8.41 8.70 -6.66
C ALA A 99 -8.80 7.98 -5.35
N ALA A 100 -9.64 8.62 -4.53
CA ALA A 100 -10.18 8.03 -3.31
C ALA A 100 -11.23 6.95 -3.56
N SER A 101 -11.98 7.03 -4.67
CA SER A 101 -13.02 6.07 -5.02
C SER A 101 -12.48 4.83 -5.75
N TRP A 102 -11.31 4.91 -6.39
CA TRP A 102 -10.68 3.75 -7.04
C TRP A 102 -10.29 2.66 -6.03
N GLY A 103 -9.97 3.03 -4.78
CA GLY A 103 -9.69 2.08 -3.69
C GLY A 103 -8.33 1.37 -3.79
N GLY A 104 -7.69 1.34 -4.96
CA GLY A 104 -6.35 0.75 -5.15
C GLY A 104 -6.31 -0.77 -5.11
N TYR A 105 -7.48 -1.41 -5.11
CA TYR A 105 -7.62 -2.86 -5.23
C TYR A 105 -7.60 -3.28 -6.69
N LEU A 106 -6.81 -4.30 -6.99
CA LEU A 106 -6.76 -4.91 -8.31
C LEU A 106 -7.70 -6.11 -8.34
N LEU A 107 -8.67 -6.09 -9.24
CA LEU A 107 -9.43 -7.29 -9.55
C LEU A 107 -8.59 -8.25 -10.39
N PRO A 108 -8.88 -9.57 -10.35
CA PRO A 108 -8.29 -10.51 -11.28
C PRO A 108 -8.44 -10.02 -12.72
N ASP A 109 -7.37 -10.15 -13.52
CA ASP A 109 -7.31 -9.77 -14.93
C ASP A 109 -7.51 -8.28 -15.24
N GLN A 110 -7.54 -7.40 -14.23
CA GLN A 110 -7.62 -5.96 -14.43
C GLN A 110 -6.28 -5.38 -14.93
N SER A 111 -6.35 -4.47 -15.91
CA SER A 111 -5.18 -3.77 -16.43
C SER A 111 -4.75 -2.67 -15.45
N ILE A 112 -3.59 -2.89 -14.80
CA ILE A 112 -2.97 -1.93 -13.87
C ILE A 112 -2.61 -0.65 -14.63
N SER A 113 -2.10 -0.78 -15.85
CA SER A 113 -1.72 0.33 -16.73
C SER A 113 -2.94 1.13 -17.21
N GLY A 114 -4.07 0.47 -17.45
CA GLY A 114 -5.35 1.13 -17.72
C GLY A 114 -5.84 1.95 -16.52
N ASP A 115 -5.76 1.40 -15.30
CA ASP A 115 -6.08 2.13 -14.08
C ASP A 115 -5.17 3.34 -13.87
N LEU A 116 -3.85 3.17 -14.04
CA LEU A 116 -2.89 4.27 -13.95
C LEU A 116 -3.14 5.34 -15.03
N ALA A 117 -3.53 4.94 -16.25
CA ALA A 117 -3.92 5.87 -17.31
C ALA A 117 -5.19 6.65 -16.96
N SER A 118 -6.17 6.02 -16.31
CA SER A 118 -7.37 6.71 -15.77
C SER A 118 -7.00 7.76 -14.71
N LEU A 119 -5.86 7.56 -14.03
CA LEU A 119 -5.24 8.50 -13.11
C LEU A 119 -4.29 9.49 -13.83
N GLY A 120 -4.38 9.62 -15.16
CA GLY A 120 -3.58 10.58 -15.93
C GLY A 120 -2.09 10.25 -16.01
N ILE A 121 -1.69 9.02 -15.71
CA ILE A 121 -0.30 8.56 -15.83
C ILE A 121 -0.11 7.95 -17.22
N ALA A 122 0.66 8.64 -18.07
CA ALA A 122 0.99 8.14 -19.39
C ALA A 122 2.01 6.99 -19.31
N ILE A 123 1.71 5.88 -20.00
CA ILE A 123 2.54 4.67 -20.05
C ILE A 123 2.80 4.33 -21.51
N GLU A 124 4.08 4.33 -21.92
CA GLU A 124 4.48 4.07 -23.31
C GLU A 124 4.26 2.61 -23.74
N GLN A 125 4.39 1.64 -22.81
CA GLN A 125 4.28 0.20 -23.09
C GLN A 125 3.33 -0.48 -22.09
N PRO A 126 2.01 -0.22 -22.17
CA PRO A 126 1.04 -0.64 -21.15
C PRO A 126 1.05 -2.15 -20.88
N GLU A 127 1.08 -2.98 -21.92
CA GLU A 127 1.10 -4.44 -21.76
C GLU A 127 2.36 -4.97 -21.07
N GLN A 128 3.52 -4.37 -21.36
CA GLN A 128 4.78 -4.77 -20.73
C GLN A 128 4.78 -4.35 -19.26
N VAL A 129 4.28 -3.15 -18.96
CA VAL A 129 4.14 -2.65 -17.60
C VAL A 129 3.17 -3.54 -16.81
N ASP A 130 2.02 -3.90 -17.36
CA ASP A 130 1.07 -4.81 -16.72
C ASP A 130 1.70 -6.14 -16.35
N ARG A 131 2.43 -6.77 -17.28
CA ARG A 131 3.14 -8.03 -17.00
C ARG A 131 4.16 -7.89 -15.87
N GLN A 132 4.90 -6.78 -15.83
CA GLN A 132 5.93 -6.54 -14.82
C GLN A 132 5.31 -6.27 -13.44
N LEU A 133 4.31 -5.40 -13.37
CA LEU A 133 3.65 -5.02 -12.12
C LEU A 133 2.85 -6.20 -11.55
N THR A 134 2.15 -6.95 -12.40
CA THR A 134 1.43 -8.17 -11.99
C THR A 134 2.40 -9.20 -11.42
N ARG A 135 3.54 -9.44 -12.10
CA ARG A 135 4.57 -10.36 -11.60
C ARG A 135 5.12 -9.93 -10.24
N PHE A 136 5.29 -8.62 -10.01
CA PHE A 136 5.73 -8.13 -8.72
C PHE A 136 4.66 -8.33 -7.64
N LEU A 137 3.42 -7.90 -7.89
CA LEU A 137 2.34 -7.91 -6.90
C LEU A 137 1.86 -9.32 -6.53
N VAL A 138 1.71 -10.18 -7.53
CA VAL A 138 1.16 -11.54 -7.40
C VAL A 138 2.27 -12.60 -7.25
N GLY A 139 3.53 -12.24 -7.51
CA GLY A 139 4.63 -13.19 -7.53
C GLY A 139 4.83 -13.90 -6.19
N GLY A 140 4.67 -15.21 -6.14
CA GLY A 140 4.76 -16.03 -4.92
C GLY A 140 3.95 -17.31 -5.07
N SER A 141 3.91 -18.15 -4.03
CA SER A 141 3.14 -19.40 -4.02
C SER A 141 1.62 -19.19 -4.03
N ASP A 142 1.13 -18.07 -3.50
CA ASP A 142 -0.28 -17.94 -3.09
C ASP A 142 -0.99 -16.69 -3.66
N GLY A 143 -0.55 -16.19 -4.82
CA GLY A 143 -1.26 -15.10 -5.50
C GLY A 143 -1.07 -13.70 -4.88
N GLY A 144 0.00 -13.49 -4.12
CA GLY A 144 0.44 -12.17 -3.65
C GLY A 144 0.05 -11.79 -2.22
N VAL A 145 -0.89 -12.52 -1.61
CA VAL A 145 -1.22 -12.40 -0.17
C VAL A 145 -0.76 -13.66 0.55
N HIS A 146 0.06 -13.48 1.58
CA HIS A 146 0.50 -14.55 2.45
C HIS A 146 -0.16 -14.38 3.82
N GLN A 147 -1.19 -15.17 4.08
CA GLN A 147 -1.77 -15.30 5.43
C GLN A 147 -0.97 -16.32 6.21
N VAL A 148 -0.60 -15.97 7.45
CA VAL A 148 0.11 -16.89 8.34
C VAL A 148 -0.94 -17.53 9.26
N PRO A 149 -1.17 -18.85 9.19
CA PRO A 149 -2.15 -19.51 10.03
C PRO A 149 -1.69 -19.55 11.50
N PRO A 150 -2.61 -19.59 12.48
CA PRO A 150 -2.27 -19.61 13.89
C PRO A 150 -1.21 -20.66 14.29
N ALA A 151 -1.24 -21.83 13.65
CA ALA A 151 -0.31 -22.93 13.93
C ALA A 151 1.17 -22.61 13.61
N GLU A 152 1.45 -21.59 12.81
CA GLU A 152 2.81 -21.22 12.41
C GLU A 152 3.46 -20.16 13.31
N PHE A 153 2.68 -19.50 14.17
CA PHE A 153 3.19 -18.41 15.02
C PHE A 153 2.72 -18.46 16.49
N ARG A 154 1.93 -19.47 16.87
CA ARG A 154 1.51 -19.73 18.25
C ARG A 154 2.13 -21.01 18.80
#